data_AF-A0A1A6G480-F1
#
_entry.id   AF-A0A1A6G480-F1
#
_cell.length_a   1.000
_cell.length_b   1.000
_cell.length_c   1.000
_cell.angle_alpha   90.00
_cell.angle_beta   90.00
_cell.angle_gamma   90.00
#
_symmetry.space_group_name_H-M   'P 1'
#
loop_
_entity.id
_entity.type
_entity.pdbx_description
1 polymer ?
#
loop_
_entity_poly.entity_id
_entity_poly.type
_entity_poly.pdbx_seq_one_letter_code
_entity_poly.pdbx_strand_id
1 'polypeptide(L)' 'DGCGHTVLGPESGTLTSINYPRTYPNSTVCEWEIRVKMGERIRIKFGDIDIEDSDSCHLNYLKIYNGIGVSRTEI' A
#
# COMPACT_ATOMS: atom_id res chain seq x y z
N ASP A 1 7.75 2.58 10.62
CA ASP A 1 8.65 3.20 9.64
C ASP A 1 8.95 2.22 8.52
N GLY A 2 8.28 2.37 7.38
CA GLY A 2 8.31 1.35 6.32
C GLY A 2 7.85 1.85 4.96
N CYS A 3 8.15 3.11 4.64
CA CYS A 3 7.93 3.64 3.30
C CYS A 3 9.21 3.49 2.46
N GLY A 4 9.06 3.04 1.22
CA GLY A 4 10.10 2.52 0.34
C GLY A 4 9.64 1.20 -0.25
N HIS A 5 10.54 0.36 -0.76
CA HIS A 5 10.23 -1.02 -1.14
C HIS A 5 10.35 -1.93 0.10
N THR A 6 9.22 -2.40 0.62
CA THR A 6 9.19 -3.27 1.82
C THR A 6 8.46 -4.58 1.53
N VAL A 7 9.10 -5.71 1.85
CA VAL A 7 8.48 -7.04 1.75
C VAL A 7 7.91 -7.45 3.10
N LEU A 8 6.64 -7.87 3.13
CA LEU A 8 5.87 -8.17 4.34
C LEU A 8 5.27 -9.57 4.28
N GLY A 9 4.90 -10.09 5.46
CA GLY A 9 4.22 -11.38 5.63
C GLY A 9 5.12 -12.47 6.21
N PRO A 10 4.58 -13.69 6.44
CA PRO A 10 3.21 -14.13 6.12
C PRO A 10 2.17 -13.74 7.18
N GLU A 11 2.58 -13.12 8.29
CA GLU A 11 1.68 -12.77 9.38
C GLU A 11 0.77 -11.58 9.04
N SER A 12 -0.36 -11.48 9.74
CA SER A 12 -1.22 -10.29 9.68
C SER A 12 -0.53 -9.09 10.31
N GLY A 13 -0.79 -7.90 9.78
CA GLY A 13 -0.25 -6.67 10.33
C GLY A 13 -1.04 -5.44 9.93
N THR A 14 -0.52 -4.27 10.26
CA THR A 14 -1.08 -2.97 9.90
C THR A 14 -0.04 -2.15 9.15
N LEU A 15 -0.49 -1.51 8.07
CA LEU A 15 0.32 -0.58 7.29
C LEU A 15 -0.22 0.82 7.46
N THR A 16 0.70 1.76 7.55
CA THR A 16 0.38 3.18 7.68
C THR A 16 1.22 3.97 6.70
N SER A 17 0.70 5.12 6.28
CA SER A 17 1.53 6.14 5.65
C SER A 17 2.68 6.54 6.57
N ILE A 18 3.76 7.06 5.98
CA ILE A 18 4.84 7.66 6.75
C ILE A 18 4.26 8.82 7.59
N ASN A 19 4.71 8.91 8.85
CA ASN A 19 4.26 9.89 9.85
C ASN A 19 2.81 9.73 10.35
N TYR A 20 2.04 8.74 9.90
CA TYR A 20 0.69 8.48 10.43
C TYR A 20 0.70 8.53 11.98
N PRO A 21 -0.22 9.28 12.62
CA PRO A 21 -1.44 9.89 12.07
C PRO A 21 -1.26 11.33 11.52
N ARG A 22 -0.04 11.81 11.33
CA ARG A 22 0.23 13.11 10.70
C ARG A 22 0.22 12.98 9.17
N THR A 23 0.12 14.12 8.50
CA THR A 23 0.16 14.23 7.03
C THR A 23 1.41 13.56 6.45
N TYR A 24 1.22 12.84 5.35
CA TYR A 24 2.32 12.27 4.58
C TYR A 24 3.12 13.39 3.87
N PRO A 25 4.45 13.28 3.77
CA PRO A 25 5.26 14.24 3.03
C PRO A 25 4.95 14.21 1.53
N ASN A 26 5.07 15.37 0.87
CA ASN A 26 5.01 15.46 -0.58
C ASN A 26 6.12 14.64 -1.24
N SER A 27 5.89 14.21 -2.48
CA SER A 27 6.85 13.44 -3.29
C SER A 27 7.28 12.12 -2.65
N THR A 28 6.41 11.52 -1.84
CA THR A 28 6.64 10.22 -1.22
C THR A 28 6.18 9.10 -2.15
N VAL A 29 7.05 8.13 -2.42
CA VAL A 29 6.69 6.88 -3.12
C VAL A 29 6.93 5.71 -2.18
N CYS A 30 5.87 5.01 -1.80
CA CYS A 30 5.95 3.79 -0.99
C CYS A 30 5.45 2.60 -1.82
N GLU A 31 6.11 1.45 -1.69
CA GLU A 31 5.71 0.19 -2.30
C GLU A 31 5.80 -0.95 -1.27
N TRP A 32 4.69 -1.62 -1.03
CA TRP A 32 4.65 -2.78 -0.14
C TRP A 32 4.35 -4.04 -0.93
N GLU A 33 5.24 -5.03 -0.80
CA GLU A 33 5.05 -6.36 -1.36
C GLU A 33 4.61 -7.31 -0.24
N ILE A 34 3.33 -7.70 -0.25
CA ILE A 34 2.76 -8.56 0.78
C ILE A 34 2.75 -10.01 0.27
N ARG A 35 3.48 -10.89 0.96
CA ARG A 35 3.57 -12.33 0.65
C ARG A 35 2.80 -13.14 1.68
N VAL A 36 1.95 -14.05 1.23
CA VAL A 36 1.23 -15.02 2.08
C VAL A 36 1.60 -16.45 1.69
N LYS A 37 1.25 -17.43 2.53
CA LYS A 37 1.55 -18.84 2.20
C LYS A 37 0.71 -19.31 1.01
N MET A 38 1.20 -20.34 0.34
CA MET A 38 0.47 -20.96 -0.77
C MET A 38 -0.92 -21.42 -0.30
N GLY A 39 -1.96 -21.07 -1.07
CA GLY A 39 -3.36 -21.38 -0.74
C GLY A 39 -4.07 -20.33 0.12
N GLU A 40 -3.34 -19.36 0.68
CA GLU A 40 -3.92 -18.25 1.42
C GLU A 40 -4.24 -17.06 0.50
N ARG A 41 -5.09 -16.14 1.00
CA ARG A 41 -5.45 -14.90 0.31
C ARG A 41 -5.26 -13.72 1.23
N ILE A 42 -4.91 -12.58 0.66
CA ILE A 42 -4.80 -11.32 1.39
C ILE A 42 -6.18 -10.68 1.51
N ARG A 43 -6.54 -10.25 2.72
CA ARG A 43 -7.68 -9.38 2.97
C ARG A 43 -7.18 -8.02 3.45
N ILE A 44 -7.49 -6.99 2.69
CA ILE A 44 -7.15 -5.60 3.03
C ILE A 44 -8.38 -4.94 3.66
N LYS A 45 -8.16 -4.20 4.75
CA LYS A 45 -9.18 -3.34 5.38
C LYS A 45 -8.57 -1.96 5.60
N PHE A 46 -9.24 -0.95 5.05
CA PHE A 46 -8.92 0.44 5.34
C PHE A 46 -9.56 0.83 6.68
N GLY A 47 -8.73 1.12 7.68
CA GLY A 47 -9.17 1.70 8.95
C GLY A 47 -9.30 3.21 8.87
N ASP A 48 -8.43 3.83 8.07
CA ASP A 48 -8.33 5.27 7.85
C ASP A 48 -7.75 5.50 6.45
N ILE A 49 -8.29 6.48 5.72
CA ILE A 49 -7.79 6.90 4.42
C ILE A 49 -8.02 8.40 4.26
N ASP A 50 -6.92 9.13 4.11
CA ASP A 50 -6.91 10.56 3.84
C ASP A 50 -5.84 10.81 2.78
N ILE A 51 -6.29 11.06 1.54
CA ILE A 51 -5.46 11.31 0.37
C ILE A 51 -6.03 12.56 -0.28
N GLU A 52 -5.16 13.52 -0.60
CA GLU A 52 -5.55 14.75 -1.28
C GLU A 52 -6.33 14.45 -2.56
N ASP A 53 -7.56 14.93 -2.60
CA ASP A 53 -8.44 14.79 -3.76
C ASP A 53 -7.95 15.67 -4.90
N SER A 54 -7.65 15.05 -6.03
CA SER A 54 -7.24 15.69 -7.27
C SER A 54 -8.07 15.09 -8.40
N ASP A 55 -8.37 15.85 -9.45
CA ASP A 55 -9.22 15.39 -10.56
C ASP A 55 -8.73 14.03 -11.09
N SER A 56 -9.47 12.94 -10.85
CA SER A 56 -9.06 11.57 -11.24
C SER A 56 -7.79 11.01 -10.54
N CYS A 57 -7.46 11.47 -9.32
CA CYS A 57 -6.35 10.96 -8.51
C CYS A 57 -4.97 11.04 -9.21
N HIS A 58 -4.75 12.06 -10.05
CA HIS A 58 -3.53 12.19 -10.82
C HIS A 58 -2.32 12.67 -10.01
N LEU A 59 -2.56 13.33 -8.86
CA LEU A 59 -1.49 13.83 -7.99
C LEU A 59 -1.09 12.79 -6.94
N ASN A 60 -2.06 12.34 -6.15
CA ASN A 60 -1.85 11.40 -5.06
C ASN A 60 -2.82 10.23 -5.19
N TYR A 61 -2.33 9.02 -4.93
CA TYR A 61 -3.12 7.81 -5.06
C TYR A 61 -2.57 6.67 -4.21
N LEU A 62 -3.46 5.74 -3.88
CA LEU A 62 -3.11 4.41 -3.41
C LEU A 62 -3.56 3.40 -4.45
N LYS A 63 -2.62 2.60 -4.96
CA LYS A 63 -2.92 1.54 -5.93
C LYS A 63 -2.64 0.18 -5.33
N ILE A 64 -3.55 -0.75 -5.58
CA ILE A 64 -3.39 -2.14 -5.17
C ILE A 64 -3.20 -2.98 -6.43
N TYR A 65 -2.23 -3.88 -6.38
CA TYR A 65 -1.94 -4.81 -7.45
C TYR A 65 -2.09 -6.24 -6.96
N ASN A 66 -2.67 -7.10 -7.80
CA ASN A 66 -2.64 -8.54 -7.62
C ASN A 66 -1.41 -9.13 -8.33
N GLY A 67 -0.61 -9.92 -7.60
CA GLY A 67 0.65 -10.48 -8.09
C GLY A 67 1.86 -9.59 -7.80
N ILE A 68 3.05 -10.10 -8.13
CA ILE A 68 4.35 -9.46 -7.85
C ILE A 68 5.12 -9.29 -9.17
N GLY A 69 5.98 -8.27 -9.24
CA GLY A 69 6.87 -8.05 -10.39
C GLY A 69 6.10 -7.75 -11.68
N VAL A 70 6.57 -8.31 -12.80
CA VAL A 70 6.02 -8.02 -14.15
C VAL A 70 4.62 -8.56 -14.39
N SER A 71 4.13 -9.48 -13.56
CA SER A 71 2.79 -10.05 -13.69
C SER A 71 1.73 -9.32 -12.85
N ARG A 72 2.10 -8.19 -12.22
CA ARG A 72 1.18 -7.44 -11.37
C ARG A 72 0.06 -6.80 -12.19
N THR A 73 -1.18 -6.94 -11.73
CA THR A 73 -2.37 -6.36 -12.37
C THR A 73 -3.08 -5.46 -11.37
N GLU A 74 -3.42 -4.23 -11.77
CA GLU A 74 -4.17 -3.28 -10.92
C GLU A 74 -5.58 -3.84 -10.67
N ILE A 75 -6.03 -3.86 -9.41
CA ILE A 75 -7.36 -4.36 -9.02
C ILE A 75 -8.40 -3.25 -8.90
#